data_AF-K1UF40-F1
#
_entry.id   AF-K1UF40-F1
#
_cell.length_a   1.000
_cell.length_b   1.000
_cell.length_c   1.000
_cell.angle_alpha   90.00
_cell.angle_beta   90.00
_cell.angle_gamma   90.00
#
_symmetry.space_group_name_H-M   'P 1'
#
loop_
_entity.id
_entity.type
_entity.pdbx_description
1 polymer ?
#
loop_
_entity_poly.entity_id
_entity_poly.type
_entity_poly.pdbx_seq_one_letter_code
_entity_poly.pdbx_strand_id
1 'polypeptide(L)'
;MIVEMTSQQREYTVETLVSHFYNQVRCATVVELYDKLIDDMKRGGKLGNAGVYKYSRTSLLKFTGQRLQIPFSDIDAVWLRRYENWLRTSGCGDTTISQLFRTLRSVFNKAVELQLVKRDYYPFDAY
;
A
#
# COMPACT_ATOMS: atom_id res chain seq x y z
N MET A 1 15.03 -33.74 14.57
CA MET A 1 15.79 -32.51 14.87
C MET A 1 15.51 -31.55 13.72
N ILE A 2 14.79 -30.48 14.00
CA ILE A 2 14.23 -29.55 13.00
C ILE A 2 15.38 -28.73 12.41
N VAL A 3 15.45 -28.68 11.08
CA VAL A 3 16.43 -27.86 10.34
C VAL A 3 16.04 -26.40 10.48
N GLU A 4 16.82 -25.65 11.25
CA GLU A 4 16.76 -24.19 11.30
C GLU A 4 17.31 -23.63 9.98
N MET A 5 16.40 -23.19 9.10
CA MET A 5 16.76 -22.36 7.95
C MET A 5 16.92 -20.93 8.43
N THR A 6 18.18 -20.51 8.59
CA THR A 6 18.58 -19.12 8.82
C THR A 6 18.16 -18.28 7.61
N SER A 7 17.00 -17.64 7.73
CA SER A 7 16.59 -16.55 6.85
C SER A 7 17.58 -15.41 7.06
N GLN A 8 18.59 -15.32 6.20
CA GLN A 8 19.44 -14.14 6.11
C GLN A 8 18.57 -12.98 5.65
N GLN A 9 17.97 -12.29 6.63
CA GLN A 9 17.51 -10.92 6.54
C GLN A 9 18.72 -10.06 6.18
N ARG A 10 19.04 -9.99 4.88
CA ARG A 10 19.87 -8.91 4.38
C ARG A 10 19.03 -7.64 4.48
N GLU A 11 19.31 -6.89 5.54
CA GLU A 11 18.92 -5.49 5.74
C GLU A 11 19.38 -4.68 4.52
N TYR A 12 18.56 -4.63 3.48
CA TYR A 12 18.60 -3.52 2.56
C TYR A 12 18.01 -2.35 3.32
N THR A 13 18.90 -1.58 3.94
CA THR A 13 18.60 -0.41 4.77
C THR A 13 17.53 0.43 4.10
N VAL A 14 16.43 0.59 4.84
CA VAL A 14 15.25 1.36 4.44
C VAL A 14 15.69 2.73 3.93
N GLU A 15 16.74 3.30 4.54
CA GLU A 15 17.35 4.59 4.21
C GLU A 15 17.74 4.78 2.74
N THR A 16 18.32 3.75 2.07
CA THR A 16 18.87 3.92 0.72
C THR A 16 17.76 3.98 -0.33
N LEU A 17 16.71 3.15 -0.17
CA LEU A 17 15.52 3.19 -1.03
C LEU A 17 14.75 4.50 -0.84
N VAL A 18 14.61 4.94 0.40
CA VAL A 18 13.89 6.15 0.80
C VAL A 18 14.50 7.39 0.14
N SER A 19 15.83 7.56 0.21
CA SER A 19 16.53 8.74 -0.33
C SER A 19 16.44 8.87 -1.85
N HIS A 20 16.57 7.77 -2.60
CA HIS A 20 16.39 7.79 -4.06
C HIS A 20 14.92 8.09 -4.46
N PHE A 21 13.97 7.69 -3.62
CA PHE A 21 12.54 7.95 -3.84
C PHE A 21 12.21 9.44 -3.64
N TYR A 22 12.69 10.08 -2.57
CA TYR A 22 12.36 11.48 -2.25
C TYR A 22 12.68 12.47 -3.39
N ASN A 23 13.78 12.29 -4.10
CA ASN A 23 14.19 13.21 -5.17
C ASN A 23 13.40 13.07 -6.49
N GLN A 24 12.53 12.04 -6.63
CA GLN A 24 11.83 11.75 -7.89
C GLN A 24 10.30 11.65 -7.78
N VAL A 25 9.71 11.83 -6.60
CA VAL A 25 8.31 11.47 -6.40
C VAL A 25 7.39 12.68 -6.41
N ARG A 26 7.05 13.10 -7.63
CA ARG A 26 5.75 13.74 -7.89
C ARG A 26 4.71 12.61 -8.04
N CYS A 27 4.21 12.07 -6.94
CA CYS A 27 3.02 11.22 -6.96
C CYS A 27 1.83 12.05 -6.53
N ALA A 28 0.85 12.21 -7.41
CA ALA A 28 -0.37 12.92 -7.10
C ALA A 28 -1.45 11.98 -6.54
N THR A 29 -1.33 10.67 -6.78
CA THR A 29 -2.41 9.72 -6.52
C THR A 29 -1.95 8.48 -5.76
N VAL A 30 -2.91 7.84 -5.09
CA VAL A 30 -2.71 6.57 -4.38
C VAL A 30 -2.21 5.48 -5.33
N VAL A 31 -2.81 5.40 -6.52
CA VAL A 31 -2.51 4.38 -7.52
C VAL A 31 -1.08 4.52 -8.05
N GLU A 32 -0.64 5.76 -8.33
CA GLU A 32 0.74 6.04 -8.74
C GLU A 32 1.76 5.63 -7.68
N LEU A 33 1.46 5.89 -6.40
CA LEU A 33 2.36 5.47 -5.31
C LEU A 33 2.42 3.94 -5.21
N TYR A 34 1.28 3.23 -5.36
CA TYR A 34 1.29 1.78 -5.44
C TYR A 34 2.20 1.27 -6.57
N ASP A 35 2.09 1.84 -7.78
CA ASP A 35 2.90 1.42 -8.93
C ASP A 35 4.39 1.58 -8.68
N LYS A 36 4.81 2.74 -8.15
CA LYS A 36 6.21 2.97 -7.79
C LYS A 36 6.69 1.99 -6.71
N LEU A 37 5.93 1.78 -5.65
CA LEU A 37 6.30 0.83 -4.58
C LEU A 37 6.40 -0.61 -5.11
N ILE A 38 5.50 -1.01 -6.00
CA ILE A 38 5.54 -2.32 -6.67
C ILE A 38 6.82 -2.46 -7.49
N ASP A 39 7.15 -1.44 -8.30
CA ASP A 39 8.35 -1.50 -9.15
C ASP A 39 9.63 -1.47 -8.33
N ASP A 40 9.69 -0.70 -7.26
CA ASP A 40 10.81 -0.69 -6.31
C ASP A 40 11.01 -2.06 -5.66
N MET A 41 9.92 -2.70 -5.22
CA MET A 41 9.99 -4.05 -4.65
C MET A 41 10.45 -5.09 -5.68
N LYS A 42 10.03 -4.97 -6.94
CA LYS A 42 10.54 -5.84 -8.02
C LYS A 42 12.03 -5.64 -8.24
N ARG A 43 12.51 -4.39 -8.34
CA ARG A 43 13.94 -4.08 -8.50
C ARG A 43 14.77 -4.58 -7.32
N GLY A 44 14.22 -4.53 -6.11
CA GLY A 44 14.83 -5.07 -4.89
C GLY A 44 14.65 -6.57 -4.66
N GLY A 45 14.10 -7.33 -5.63
CA GLY A 45 13.91 -8.79 -5.52
C GLY A 45 12.80 -9.25 -4.57
N LYS A 46 11.98 -8.34 -4.02
CA LYS A 46 10.88 -8.62 -3.08
C LYS A 46 9.58 -8.98 -3.80
N LEU A 47 9.62 -10.01 -4.66
CA LEU A 47 8.52 -10.37 -5.56
C LEU A 47 7.21 -10.73 -4.84
N GLY A 48 7.29 -11.40 -3.68
CA GLY A 48 6.11 -11.72 -2.87
C GLY A 48 5.36 -10.47 -2.40
N ASN A 49 6.09 -9.49 -1.86
CA ASN A 49 5.52 -8.22 -1.42
C ASN A 49 4.96 -7.43 -2.61
N ALA A 50 5.67 -7.41 -3.75
CA ALA A 50 5.18 -6.79 -4.98
C ALA A 50 3.83 -7.40 -5.42
N GLY A 51 3.65 -8.72 -5.27
CA GLY A 51 2.39 -9.41 -5.52
C GLY A 51 1.25 -8.95 -4.61
N VAL A 52 1.50 -8.83 -3.30
CA VAL A 52 0.51 -8.34 -2.33
C VAL A 52 0.07 -6.91 -2.64
N TYR A 53 1.01 -6.01 -2.94
CA TYR A 53 0.69 -4.63 -3.29
C TYR A 53 -0.05 -4.54 -4.63
N LYS A 54 0.33 -5.34 -5.63
CA LYS A 54 -0.38 -5.43 -6.91
C LYS A 54 -1.82 -5.89 -6.71
N TYR A 55 -2.04 -6.90 -5.88
CA TYR A 55 -3.39 -7.38 -5.54
C TYR A 55 -4.21 -6.29 -4.87
N SER A 56 -3.64 -5.60 -3.87
CA SER A 56 -4.28 -4.48 -3.18
C SER A 56 -4.65 -3.34 -4.13
N ARG A 57 -3.71 -2.88 -4.97
CA ARG A 57 -3.98 -1.87 -6.01
C ARG A 57 -5.11 -2.28 -6.96
N THR A 58 -5.08 -3.53 -7.42
CA THR A 58 -6.12 -4.06 -8.34
C THR A 58 -7.49 -4.07 -7.66
N SER A 59 -7.55 -4.40 -6.38
CA SER A 59 -8.79 -4.37 -5.59
C SER A 59 -9.35 -2.94 -5.46
N LEU A 60 -8.49 -1.95 -5.19
CA LEU A 60 -8.90 -0.54 -5.15
C LEU A 60 -9.45 -0.07 -6.51
N LEU A 61 -8.82 -0.46 -7.61
CA LEU A 61 -9.30 -0.13 -8.95
C LEU A 61 -10.66 -0.77 -9.26
N LYS A 62 -10.88 -2.03 -8.85
CA LYS A 62 -12.19 -2.66 -8.99
C LYS A 62 -13.27 -1.92 -8.20
N PHE A 63 -12.98 -1.56 -6.94
CA PHE A 63 -13.91 -0.81 -6.09
C PHE A 63 -14.27 0.56 -6.68
N THR A 64 -13.30 1.24 -7.28
CA THR A 64 -13.46 2.62 -7.78
C THR A 64 -13.88 2.70 -9.25
N GLY A 65 -14.20 1.58 -9.90
CA GLY A 65 -14.58 1.57 -11.31
C GLY A 65 -13.43 1.94 -12.24
N GLN A 66 -12.22 1.46 -11.95
CA GLN A 66 -10.97 1.71 -12.69
C GLN A 66 -10.48 3.16 -12.65
N ARG A 67 -10.91 3.96 -11.66
CA ARG A 67 -10.40 5.33 -11.48
C ARG A 67 -8.93 5.30 -11.03
N LEU A 68 -8.03 5.78 -11.90
CA LEU A 68 -6.60 5.86 -11.63
C LEU A 68 -6.24 7.11 -10.78
N GLN A 69 -7.01 8.19 -10.94
CA GLN A 69 -6.73 9.47 -10.30
C GLN A 69 -7.46 9.61 -8.95
N ILE A 70 -7.02 8.84 -7.95
CA ILE A 70 -7.53 8.92 -6.57
C ILE A 70 -6.50 9.67 -5.71
N PRO A 71 -6.75 10.94 -5.35
CA PRO A 71 -5.93 11.67 -4.37
C PRO A 71 -5.94 10.98 -3.01
N PHE A 72 -4.87 11.14 -2.23
CA PHE A 72 -4.85 10.67 -0.84
C PHE A 72 -5.92 11.33 0.03
N SER A 73 -6.21 12.61 -0.22
CA SER A 73 -7.24 13.38 0.50
C SER A 73 -8.67 12.89 0.24
N ASP A 74 -8.92 12.13 -0.83
CA ASP A 74 -10.24 11.58 -1.14
C ASP A 74 -10.56 10.31 -0.32
N ILE A 75 -9.56 9.75 0.37
CA ILE A 75 -9.72 8.56 1.20
C ILE A 75 -9.76 8.99 2.66
N ASP A 76 -10.96 9.02 3.24
CA ASP A 76 -11.22 9.24 4.65
C ASP A 76 -11.73 7.95 5.33
N ALA A 77 -12.06 8.01 6.63
CA ALA A 77 -12.59 6.86 7.36
C ALA A 77 -13.94 6.37 6.80
N VAL A 78 -14.76 7.25 6.20
CA VAL A 78 -16.04 6.86 5.57
C VAL A 78 -15.77 6.07 4.30
N TRP A 79 -14.81 6.52 3.48
CA TRP A 79 -14.34 5.83 2.30
C TRP A 79 -13.82 4.44 2.64
N LEU A 80 -13.00 4.33 3.69
CA LEU A 80 -12.49 3.04 4.18
C LEU A 80 -13.62 2.07 4.55
N ARG A 81 -14.64 2.53 5.29
CA ARG A 81 -15.81 1.70 5.62
C ARG A 81 -16.58 1.24 4.39
N ARG A 82 -16.73 2.12 3.38
CA ARG A 82 -17.37 1.74 2.10
C ARG A 82 -16.56 0.68 1.36
N TYR A 83 -15.24 0.81 1.36
CA TYR A 83 -14.35 -0.17 0.74
C TYR A 83 -14.41 -1.52 1.48
N GLU A 84 -14.38 -1.52 2.82
CA GLU A 84 -14.54 -2.73 3.63
C GLU A 84 -15.87 -3.44 3.33
N ASN A 85 -16.98 -2.69 3.35
CA ASN A 85 -18.29 -3.25 3.06
C ASN A 85 -18.36 -3.85 1.65
N TRP A 86 -17.82 -3.14 0.66
CA TRP A 86 -17.74 -3.65 -0.71
C TRP A 86 -16.96 -4.98 -0.78
N LEU A 87 -15.82 -5.09 -0.09
CA LEU A 87 -15.04 -6.34 -0.02
C LEU A 87 -15.84 -7.48 0.59
N ARG A 88 -16.54 -7.23 1.71
CA ARG A 88 -17.40 -8.21 2.37
C ARG A 88 -18.52 -8.69 1.45
N THR A 89 -19.22 -7.76 0.79
CA THR A 89 -20.28 -8.11 -0.17
C THR A 89 -19.76 -8.81 -1.43
N SER A 90 -18.48 -8.61 -1.77
CA SER A 90 -17.80 -9.29 -2.88
C SER A 90 -17.28 -10.69 -2.50
N GLY A 91 -17.61 -11.18 -1.31
CA GLY A 91 -17.23 -12.51 -0.83
C GLY A 91 -15.79 -12.62 -0.32
N CYS A 92 -15.10 -11.50 -0.05
CA CYS A 92 -13.76 -11.54 0.53
C CYS A 92 -13.84 -11.93 2.02
N GLY A 93 -13.07 -12.94 2.43
CA GLY A 93 -12.94 -13.32 3.84
C GLY A 93 -12.11 -12.33 4.67
N ASP A 94 -12.24 -12.40 5.99
CA ASP A 94 -11.61 -11.47 6.94
C ASP A 94 -10.08 -11.41 6.82
N THR A 95 -9.42 -12.55 6.53
CA THR A 95 -7.97 -12.60 6.30
C THR A 95 -7.55 -11.75 5.12
N THR A 96 -8.31 -11.81 4.02
CA THR A 96 -8.05 -11.04 2.80
C THR A 96 -8.30 -9.55 3.05
N ILE A 97 -9.41 -9.22 3.69
CA ILE A 97 -9.75 -7.83 4.08
C ILE A 97 -8.63 -7.26 4.95
N SER A 98 -8.20 -8.00 5.98
CA SER A 98 -7.11 -7.60 6.87
C SER A 98 -5.81 -7.37 6.12
N GLN A 99 -5.46 -8.21 5.14
CA GLN A 99 -4.27 -8.04 4.31
C GLN A 99 -4.36 -6.78 3.43
N LEU A 100 -5.52 -6.53 2.82
CA LEU A 100 -5.76 -5.35 1.99
C LEU A 100 -5.64 -4.06 2.80
N PHE A 101 -6.24 -4.00 4.00
CA PHE A 101 -6.17 -2.84 4.88
C PHE A 101 -4.77 -2.59 5.43
N ARG A 102 -4.04 -3.63 5.85
CA ARG A 102 -2.63 -3.51 6.27
C ARG A 102 -1.74 -2.98 5.13
N THR A 103 -2.01 -3.42 3.90
CA THR A 103 -1.27 -2.95 2.72
C THR A 103 -1.60 -1.49 2.42
N LEU A 104 -2.87 -1.11 2.42
CA LEU A 104 -3.29 0.28 2.19
C LEU A 104 -2.74 1.22 3.27
N ARG A 105 -2.76 0.80 4.55
CA ARG A 105 -2.15 1.54 5.66
C ARG A 105 -0.66 1.76 5.45
N SER A 106 0.05 0.75 4.95
CA SER A 106 1.48 0.86 4.63
C SER A 106 1.74 1.88 3.51
N VAL A 107 0.89 1.91 2.47
CA VAL A 107 0.98 2.91 1.40
C VAL A 107 0.71 4.32 1.93
N PHE A 108 -0.28 4.50 2.82
CA PHE A 108 -0.55 5.79 3.46
C PHE A 108 0.59 6.26 4.36
N ASN A 109 1.15 5.36 5.17
CA ASN A 109 2.34 5.67 5.98
C ASN A 109 3.48 6.14 5.08
N LYS A 110 3.70 5.46 3.96
CA LYS A 110 4.73 5.83 3.00
C LYS A 110 4.44 7.17 2.33
N ALA A 111 3.18 7.47 2.01
CA ALA A 111 2.79 8.77 1.47
C ALA A 111 3.06 9.93 2.44
N VAL A 112 2.79 9.72 3.74
CA VAL A 112 3.08 10.70 4.80
C VAL A 112 4.60 10.87 4.96
N GLU A 113 5.35 9.78 5.01
CA GLU A 113 6.82 9.79 5.07
C GLU A 113 7.37 10.64 3.92
N LEU A 114 6.89 10.41 2.70
CA LEU A 114 7.30 11.11 1.48
C LEU A 114 6.71 12.52 1.33
N GLN A 115 5.98 13.02 2.33
CA GLN A 115 5.31 14.32 2.31
C GLN A 115 4.35 14.54 1.13
N LEU A 116 3.81 13.45 0.57
CA LEU A 116 2.80 13.49 -0.50
C LEU A 116 1.40 13.85 0.04
N VAL A 117 1.19 13.62 1.33
CA VAL A 117 -0.04 13.94 2.05
C VAL A 117 0.30 14.36 3.48
N LYS A 118 -0.42 15.34 4.04
CA LYS A 118 -0.25 15.72 5.45
C LYS A 118 -0.81 14.63 6.36
N ARG A 119 -0.22 14.49 7.55
CA ARG A 119 -0.67 13.54 8.58
C ARG A 119 -2.15 13.73 8.94
N ASP A 120 -2.66 14.95 8.87
CA ASP A 120 -4.06 15.32 9.17
C ASP A 120 -5.07 14.61 8.25
N TYR A 121 -4.67 14.22 7.04
CA TYR A 121 -5.51 13.46 6.11
C TYR A 121 -5.35 11.94 6.27
N TYR A 122 -4.71 11.47 7.33
CA TYR A 122 -4.49 10.04 7.52
C TYR A 122 -5.78 9.35 8.01
N PRO A 123 -6.40 8.49 7.20
CA PRO A 123 -7.74 8.02 7.48
C PRO A 123 -7.81 6.93 8.56
N PHE A 124 -6.70 6.25 8.84
CA PHE A 124 -6.68 5.09 9.74
C PHE A 124 -6.49 5.44 11.23
N ASP A 125 -6.51 6.71 11.60
CA ASP A 125 -6.59 7.11 13.01
C ASP A 125 -8.05 7.23 13.47
N ALA A 126 -8.99 7.38 12.53
CA ALA A 126 -10.43 7.53 12.78
C ALA A 126 -11.29 6.34 12.26
N TYR A 127 -10.62 5.26 11.86
CA TYR A 127 -11.21 4.01 11.36
C TYR A 127 -10.92 2.87 12.34
#